data_AF-A0AAE9FBW4-F1
#
_entry.id   AF-A0AAE9FBW4-F1
#
_cell.length_a   1.000
_cell.length_b   1.000
_cell.length_c   1.000
_cell.angle_alpha   90.00
_cell.angle_beta   90.00
_cell.angle_gamma   90.00
#
_symmetry.space_group_name_H-M   'P 1'
#
loop_
_entity.id
_entity.type
_entity.pdbx_description
1 polymer ?
#
loop_
_entity_poly.entity_id
_entity_poly.type
_entity_poly.pdbx_seq_one_letter_code
_entity_poly.pdbx_strand_id
1 'polypeptide(L)'
;MERCIPRTDNLQMVMRYYEDENQPVENYKDAALHCTNILDCLAPLNCREAEPMKLEFETVRENLEYKMLELKPCLARFFTRTYLIQHSRNSSCLKDYSFLDKDLTIKRDEYIEGEACFLKTIKSLCGTDAMEYYTKNYQKFVTTISTEPEDAKCSHPHFQLNSLQCRGLELEIILRIDSLKERKYKGSYAEFTEINQMCEDAQKCMEESCAFSTDDRKSFRRKCKKINHLYKSEL
;
A
#
# COMPACT_ATOMS: atom_id res chain seq x y z
N MET A 1 9.38 -22.04 23.63
CA MET A 1 9.06 -20.61 23.40
C MET A 1 10.15 -19.67 23.91
N GLU A 2 10.46 -19.61 25.21
CA GLU A 2 11.48 -18.66 25.75
C GLU A 2 12.90 -18.77 25.15
N ARG A 3 13.25 -19.92 24.56
CA ARG A 3 14.53 -20.13 23.84
C ARG A 3 14.52 -19.65 22.39
N CYS A 4 13.34 -19.49 21.77
CA CYS A 4 13.21 -19.09 20.37
C CYS A 4 13.02 -17.59 20.17
N ILE A 5 12.54 -16.89 21.20
CA ILE A 5 12.42 -15.44 21.20
C ILE A 5 13.67 -14.90 21.87
N PRO A 6 14.60 -14.25 21.14
CA PRO A 6 15.74 -13.60 21.78
C PRO A 6 15.21 -12.58 22.77
N ARG A 7 15.65 -12.64 24.03
CA ARG A 7 15.34 -11.60 25.02
C ARG A 7 15.91 -10.28 24.48
N THR A 8 15.00 -9.42 24.05
CA THR A 8 15.10 -7.99 23.75
C THR A 8 15.76 -7.49 22.46
N ASP A 9 17.01 -7.80 22.11
CA ASP A 9 17.71 -6.93 21.14
C ASP A 9 17.30 -7.16 19.67
N ASN A 10 17.28 -8.41 19.21
CA ASN A 10 16.89 -8.74 17.83
C ASN A 10 15.39 -8.53 17.58
N LEU A 11 14.55 -8.78 18.59
CA LEU A 11 13.11 -8.55 18.49
C LEU A 11 12.79 -7.05 18.44
N GLN A 12 13.46 -6.24 19.26
CA GLN A 12 13.36 -4.79 19.15
C GLN A 12 13.89 -4.27 17.83
N MET A 13 14.96 -4.84 17.28
CA MET A 13 15.50 -4.48 15.97
C MET A 13 14.46 -4.74 14.85
N VAL A 14 13.89 -5.95 14.82
CA VAL A 14 12.82 -6.31 13.88
C VAL A 14 11.61 -5.39 14.02
N MET A 15 11.15 -5.14 15.24
CA MET A 15 10.01 -4.25 15.53
C MET A 15 10.29 -2.80 15.10
N ARG A 16 11.49 -2.26 15.40
CA ARG A 16 11.88 -0.89 15.03
C ARG A 16 11.92 -0.71 13.51
N TYR A 17 12.44 -1.68 12.76
CA TYR A 17 12.49 -1.61 11.29
C TYR A 17 11.15 -1.96 10.63
N TYR A 18 10.31 -2.72 11.31
CA TYR A 18 8.92 -2.93 10.91
C TYR A 18 8.11 -1.62 11.00
N GLU A 19 8.34 -0.81 12.02
CA GLU A 19 7.59 0.44 12.25
C GLU A 19 8.11 1.64 11.45
N ASP A 20 9.40 1.70 11.11
CA ASP A 20 9.99 2.80 10.34
C ASP A 20 9.96 2.54 8.83
N GLU A 21 9.39 3.45 8.04
CA GLU A 21 9.30 3.36 6.58
C GLU A 21 10.51 3.99 5.84
N ASN A 22 11.43 4.67 6.55
CA ASN A 22 12.52 5.46 5.94
C ASN A 22 13.92 4.88 6.19
N GLN A 23 14.03 3.57 6.40
CA GLN A 23 15.30 2.91 6.67
C GLN A 23 16.00 2.44 5.38
N PRO A 24 17.35 2.37 5.37
CA PRO A 24 18.11 1.71 4.30
C PRO A 24 17.64 0.27 4.06
N VAL A 25 17.67 -0.17 2.80
CA VAL A 25 17.19 -1.51 2.39
C VAL A 25 17.91 -2.63 3.13
N GLU A 26 19.19 -2.44 3.44
CA GLU A 26 20.04 -3.35 4.22
C GLU A 26 19.45 -3.65 5.60
N ASN A 27 18.86 -2.65 6.26
CA ASN A 27 18.25 -2.83 7.58
C ASN A 27 16.99 -3.71 7.50
N TYR A 28 16.24 -3.66 6.41
CA TYR A 28 15.10 -4.57 6.18
C TYR A 28 15.56 -6.00 5.89
N LYS A 29 16.68 -6.18 5.18
CA LYS A 29 17.29 -7.50 4.94
C LYS A 29 17.70 -8.17 6.24
N ASP A 30 18.39 -7.44 7.11
CA ASP A 30 18.83 -7.96 8.41
C ASP A 30 17.64 -8.31 9.30
N ALA A 31 16.61 -7.45 9.34
CA ALA A 31 15.37 -7.72 10.06
C ALA A 31 14.66 -8.98 9.52
N ALA A 32 14.58 -9.15 8.20
CA ALA A 32 13.95 -10.32 7.58
C ALA A 32 14.72 -11.62 7.91
N LEU A 33 16.06 -11.57 7.95
CA LEU A 33 16.89 -12.69 8.37
C LEU A 33 16.62 -13.08 9.83
N HIS A 34 16.50 -12.10 10.72
CA HIS A 34 16.15 -12.36 12.13
C HIS A 34 14.76 -12.97 12.27
N CYS A 35 13.77 -12.51 11.50
CA CYS A 35 12.45 -13.14 11.44
C CYS A 35 12.52 -14.61 11.01
N THR A 36 13.29 -14.93 9.97
CA THR A 36 13.46 -16.31 9.49
C THR A 36 14.05 -17.21 10.57
N ASN A 37 15.10 -16.77 11.27
CA ASN A 37 15.70 -17.54 12.36
C ASN A 37 14.72 -17.83 13.50
N ILE A 38 13.84 -16.86 13.82
CA ILE A 38 12.80 -17.04 14.84
C ILE A 38 11.77 -18.07 14.36
N LEU A 39 11.30 -17.94 13.12
CA LEU A 39 10.34 -18.89 12.52
C LEU A 39 10.90 -20.31 12.46
N ASP A 40 12.16 -20.49 12.06
CA ASP A 40 12.82 -21.79 12.01
C ASP A 40 12.90 -22.44 13.41
N CYS A 41 13.14 -21.64 14.45
CA CYS A 41 13.12 -22.13 15.84
C CYS A 41 11.71 -22.49 16.32
N LEU A 42 10.69 -21.71 15.91
CA LEU A 42 9.29 -21.96 16.27
C LEU A 42 8.69 -23.14 15.50
N ALA A 43 9.16 -23.43 14.28
CA ALA A 43 8.63 -24.46 13.40
C ALA A 43 8.42 -25.84 14.06
N PRO A 44 9.37 -26.41 14.84
CA PRO A 44 9.17 -27.71 15.50
C PRO A 44 8.20 -27.67 16.70
N LEU A 45 7.76 -26.50 17.15
CA LEU A 45 6.83 -26.36 18.28
C LEU A 45 5.38 -26.52 17.81
N ASN A 46 4.75 -27.64 18.15
CA ASN A 46 3.35 -27.93 17.78
C ASN A 46 2.35 -27.59 18.90
N CYS A 47 2.69 -26.64 19.77
CA CYS A 47 1.81 -26.25 20.88
C CYS A 47 0.93 -25.05 20.50
N ARG A 48 -0.27 -24.97 21.07
CA ARG A 48 -1.28 -23.94 20.76
C ARG A 48 -0.76 -22.52 21.00
N GLU A 49 0.15 -22.36 21.95
CA GLU A 49 0.77 -21.09 22.32
C GLU A 49 1.80 -20.61 21.29
N ALA A 50 2.38 -21.51 20.48
CA ALA A 50 3.35 -21.14 19.45
C ALA A 50 2.69 -20.63 18.17
N GLU A 51 1.46 -21.05 17.87
CA GLU A 51 0.75 -20.72 16.62
C GLU A 51 0.52 -19.21 16.42
N PRO A 52 0.01 -18.44 17.41
CA PRO A 52 -0.15 -16.99 17.25
C PRO A 52 1.19 -16.28 16.97
N MET A 53 2.27 -16.81 17.53
CA MET A 53 3.60 -16.24 17.39
C MET A 53 4.20 -16.52 16.02
N LYS A 54 4.02 -17.74 15.49
CA LYS A 54 4.40 -18.06 14.11
C LYS A 54 3.70 -17.12 13.12
N LEU A 55 2.39 -16.95 13.27
CA LEU A 55 1.59 -16.08 12.41
C LEU A 55 2.05 -14.61 12.46
N GLU A 56 2.39 -14.11 13.65
CA GLU A 56 2.90 -12.76 13.84
C GLU A 56 4.25 -12.56 13.12
N PHE A 57 5.22 -13.46 13.32
CA PHE A 57 6.52 -13.35 12.66
C PHE A 57 6.46 -13.58 11.16
N GLU A 58 5.55 -14.42 10.67
CA GLU A 58 5.27 -14.57 9.23
C GLU A 58 4.77 -13.25 8.65
N THR A 59 3.79 -12.61 9.31
CA THR A 59 3.24 -11.31 8.91
C THR A 59 4.30 -10.21 8.90
N VAL A 60 5.19 -10.17 9.90
CA VAL A 60 6.29 -9.21 9.96
C VAL A 60 7.29 -9.45 8.84
N ARG A 61 7.68 -10.71 8.60
CA ARG A 61 8.61 -11.08 7.52
C ARG A 61 8.08 -10.66 6.15
N GLU A 62 6.81 -10.93 5.87
CA GLU A 62 6.19 -10.52 4.60
C GLU A 62 6.18 -9.01 4.43
N ASN A 63 5.86 -8.25 5.47
CA ASN A 63 5.92 -6.79 5.40
C ASN A 63 7.35 -6.27 5.18
N LEU A 64 8.36 -6.89 5.79
CA LEU A 64 9.77 -6.54 5.56
C LEU A 64 10.20 -6.85 4.13
N GLU A 65 9.78 -7.98 3.57
CA GLU A 65 10.00 -8.30 2.16
C GLU A 65 9.37 -7.25 1.24
N TYR A 66 8.15 -6.78 1.56
CA TYR A 66 7.49 -5.75 0.78
C TYR A 66 8.23 -4.41 0.80
N LYS A 67 8.87 -4.08 1.93
CA LYS A 67 9.73 -2.89 2.04
C LYS A 67 11.02 -3.07 1.26
N MET A 68 11.71 -4.19 1.46
CA MET A 68 12.99 -4.52 0.83
C MET A 68 12.92 -4.50 -0.70
N LEU A 69 11.83 -5.03 -1.27
CA LEU A 69 11.63 -5.12 -2.71
C LEU A 69 10.87 -3.93 -3.30
N GLU A 70 10.62 -2.88 -2.51
CA GLU A 70 9.85 -1.69 -2.90
C GLU A 70 8.46 -1.99 -3.49
N LEU A 71 7.80 -3.04 -3.00
CA LEU A 71 6.51 -3.50 -3.52
C LEU A 71 5.39 -2.49 -3.25
N LYS A 72 5.32 -1.96 -2.02
CA LYS A 72 4.26 -1.01 -1.63
C LYS A 72 4.32 0.29 -2.46
N PRO A 73 5.46 0.97 -2.62
CA PRO A 73 5.56 2.13 -3.51
C PRO A 73 5.20 1.82 -4.97
N CYS A 74 5.67 0.68 -5.50
CA CYS A 74 5.34 0.20 -6.83
C CYS A 74 3.82 0.05 -7.03
N LEU A 75 3.14 -0.63 -6.10
CA LEU A 75 1.71 -0.87 -6.16
C LEU A 75 0.89 0.41 -5.96
N ALA A 76 1.33 1.32 -5.08
CA ALA A 76 0.70 2.64 -4.95
C ALA A 76 0.73 3.40 -6.29
N ARG A 77 1.86 3.38 -7.02
CA ARG A 77 1.96 3.98 -8.36
C ARG A 77 1.02 3.31 -9.36
N PHE A 78 0.88 1.98 -9.30
CA PHE A 78 -0.09 1.25 -10.11
C PHE A 78 -1.51 1.76 -9.84
N PHE A 79 -1.94 1.84 -8.58
CA PHE A 79 -3.27 2.32 -8.23
C PHE A 79 -3.52 3.76 -8.66
N THR A 80 -2.56 4.66 -8.43
CA THR A 80 -2.63 6.04 -8.92
C THR A 80 -2.78 6.08 -10.44
N ARG A 81 -1.98 5.31 -11.16
CA ARG A 81 -2.02 5.26 -12.63
C ARG A 81 -3.35 4.75 -13.14
N THR A 82 -3.90 3.70 -12.52
CA THR A 82 -5.21 3.15 -12.85
C THR A 82 -6.31 4.19 -12.64
N TYR A 83 -6.35 4.85 -11.49
CA TYR A 83 -7.33 5.91 -11.20
C TYR A 83 -7.26 7.03 -12.24
N LEU A 84 -6.06 7.58 -12.48
CA LEU A 84 -5.88 8.67 -13.45
C LEU A 84 -6.30 8.25 -14.86
N ILE A 85 -6.05 7.01 -15.26
CA ILE A 85 -6.44 6.50 -16.57
C ILE A 85 -7.96 6.35 -16.69
N GLN A 86 -8.64 5.86 -15.65
CA GLN A 86 -10.10 5.75 -15.63
C GLN A 86 -10.78 7.09 -15.91
N HIS A 87 -10.20 8.19 -15.42
CA HIS A 87 -10.69 9.56 -15.67
C HIS A 87 -10.09 10.24 -16.91
N SER A 88 -9.15 9.60 -17.62
CA SER A 88 -8.51 10.15 -18.81
C SER A 88 -9.26 9.81 -20.10
N ARG A 89 -8.94 10.50 -21.20
CA ARG A 89 -9.41 10.12 -22.55
C ARG A 89 -8.53 9.06 -23.24
N ASN A 90 -7.38 8.74 -22.67
CA ASN A 90 -6.41 7.84 -23.30
C ASN A 90 -6.93 6.40 -23.36
N SER A 91 -6.66 5.69 -24.45
CA SER A 91 -6.93 4.25 -24.52
C SER A 91 -5.88 3.50 -23.71
N SER A 92 -6.33 2.55 -22.89
CA SER A 92 -5.49 1.73 -22.03
C SER A 92 -6.29 0.52 -21.57
N CYS A 93 -5.66 -0.65 -21.48
CA CYS A 93 -6.29 -1.85 -20.93
C CYS A 93 -6.73 -1.67 -19.47
N LEU A 94 -6.14 -0.71 -18.73
CA LEU A 94 -6.53 -0.41 -17.35
C LEU A 94 -7.97 0.12 -17.22
N LYS A 95 -8.63 0.46 -18.34
CA LYS A 95 -10.04 0.82 -18.38
C LYS A 95 -10.97 -0.37 -18.57
N ASP A 96 -10.42 -1.48 -19.06
CA ASP A 96 -11.20 -2.68 -19.36
C ASP A 96 -11.45 -3.52 -18.10
N TYR A 97 -10.75 -3.18 -17.00
CA TYR A 97 -10.82 -3.92 -15.75
C TYR A 97 -11.04 -3.04 -14.52
N SER A 98 -11.77 -3.57 -13.55
CA SER A 98 -12.11 -2.88 -12.29
C SER A 98 -11.10 -3.15 -11.17
N PHE A 99 -9.82 -2.89 -11.41
CA PHE A 99 -8.74 -3.15 -10.42
C PHE A 99 -8.87 -2.40 -9.09
N LEU A 100 -9.66 -1.32 -9.05
CA LEU A 100 -9.92 -0.48 -7.87
C LEU A 100 -11.26 -0.82 -7.19
N ASP A 101 -11.93 -1.90 -7.60
CA ASP A 101 -13.21 -2.29 -6.99
C ASP A 101 -13.02 -2.63 -5.50
N LYS A 102 -14.10 -2.39 -4.75
CA LYS A 102 -14.22 -2.65 -3.32
C LYS A 102 -14.87 -3.99 -3.04
N ASP A 103 -15.70 -4.49 -3.95
CA ASP A 103 -16.19 -5.86 -3.88
C ASP A 103 -15.02 -6.82 -4.12
N LEU A 104 -14.67 -7.60 -3.10
CA LEU A 104 -13.51 -8.48 -3.14
C LEU A 104 -13.65 -9.62 -4.17
N THR A 105 -14.88 -10.02 -4.51
CA THR A 105 -15.15 -11.04 -5.53
C THR A 105 -14.91 -10.44 -6.91
N ILE A 106 -15.53 -9.29 -7.21
CA ILE A 106 -15.31 -8.59 -8.48
C ILE A 106 -13.83 -8.28 -8.64
N LYS A 107 -13.19 -7.72 -7.60
CA LYS A 107 -11.76 -7.44 -7.61
C LYS A 107 -10.94 -8.68 -7.94
N ARG A 108 -11.22 -9.83 -7.32
CA ARG A 108 -10.50 -11.08 -7.60
C ARG A 108 -10.59 -11.43 -9.09
N ASP A 109 -11.79 -11.46 -9.63
CA ASP A 109 -12.05 -11.88 -11.00
C ASP A 109 -11.38 -10.93 -12.01
N GLU A 110 -11.48 -9.63 -11.77
CA GLU A 110 -10.85 -8.57 -12.57
C GLU A 110 -9.33 -8.64 -12.56
N TYR A 111 -8.71 -9.04 -11.44
CA TYR A 111 -7.27 -9.30 -11.41
C TYR A 111 -6.89 -10.60 -12.13
N ILE A 112 -7.73 -11.64 -12.08
CA ILE A 112 -7.47 -12.88 -12.82
C ILE A 112 -7.54 -12.61 -14.33
N GLU A 113 -8.60 -11.96 -14.79
CA GLU A 113 -8.80 -11.64 -16.21
C GLU A 113 -7.83 -10.56 -16.71
N GLY A 114 -7.49 -9.61 -15.84
CA GLY A 114 -6.63 -8.47 -16.12
C GLY A 114 -5.13 -8.70 -15.89
N GLU A 115 -4.68 -9.92 -15.59
CA GLU A 115 -3.30 -10.25 -15.22
C GLU A 115 -2.26 -9.66 -16.20
N ALA A 116 -2.46 -9.87 -17.49
CA ALA A 116 -1.55 -9.36 -18.52
C ALA A 116 -1.47 -7.83 -18.52
N CYS A 117 -2.59 -7.14 -18.26
CA CYS A 117 -2.64 -5.68 -18.15
C CYS A 117 -1.92 -5.19 -16.90
N PHE A 118 -2.15 -5.84 -15.76
CA PHE A 118 -1.47 -5.55 -14.49
C PHE A 118 0.04 -5.71 -14.64
N LEU A 119 0.52 -6.89 -15.06
CA LEU A 119 1.95 -7.19 -15.15
C LEU A 119 2.68 -6.28 -16.15
N LYS A 120 2.04 -5.97 -17.29
CA LYS A 120 2.58 -4.99 -18.25
C LYS A 120 2.72 -3.60 -17.63
N THR A 121 1.75 -3.18 -16.81
CA THR A 121 1.77 -1.88 -16.14
C THR A 121 2.85 -1.86 -15.06
N ILE A 122 2.93 -2.87 -14.21
CA ILE A 122 3.98 -3.02 -13.18
C ILE A 122 5.37 -2.97 -13.79
N LYS A 123 5.61 -3.68 -14.90
CA LYS A 123 6.89 -3.65 -15.62
C LYS A 123 7.31 -2.25 -16.08
N SER A 124 6.34 -1.35 -16.31
CA SER A 124 6.62 0.03 -16.71
C SER A 124 6.84 1.00 -15.54
N LEU A 125 6.35 0.65 -14.34
CA LEU A 125 6.33 1.54 -13.18
C LEU A 125 7.37 1.21 -12.12
N CYS A 126 7.85 -0.04 -12.10
CA CYS A 126 8.55 -0.62 -10.96
C CYS A 126 9.95 -1.11 -11.33
N GLY A 127 10.83 -1.19 -10.33
CA GLY A 127 12.16 -1.78 -10.47
C GLY A 127 12.10 -3.29 -10.74
N THR A 128 13.22 -3.86 -11.18
CA THR A 128 13.34 -5.28 -11.55
C THR A 128 12.86 -6.22 -10.44
N ASP A 129 13.29 -5.98 -9.19
CA ASP A 129 12.96 -6.84 -8.06
C ASP A 129 11.45 -6.89 -7.77
N ALA A 130 10.78 -5.73 -7.77
CA ALA A 130 9.33 -5.64 -7.61
C ALA A 130 8.59 -6.33 -8.75
N MET A 131 9.03 -6.11 -9.99
CA MET A 131 8.44 -6.73 -11.18
C MET A 131 8.57 -8.26 -11.15
N GLU A 132 9.74 -8.77 -10.78
CA GLU A 132 9.96 -10.21 -10.62
C GLU A 132 9.09 -10.80 -9.51
N TYR A 133 8.99 -10.12 -8.36
CA TYR A 133 8.13 -10.57 -7.27
C TYR A 133 6.68 -10.67 -7.72
N TYR A 134 6.11 -9.62 -8.31
CA TYR A 134 4.70 -9.62 -8.72
C TYR A 134 4.41 -10.65 -9.80
N THR A 135 5.37 -10.93 -10.68
CA THR A 135 5.21 -11.97 -11.71
C THR A 135 5.27 -13.36 -11.09
N LYS A 136 6.25 -13.65 -10.24
CA LYS A 136 6.44 -14.97 -9.61
C LYS A 136 5.34 -15.29 -8.58
N ASN A 137 4.84 -14.28 -7.87
CA ASN A 137 3.91 -14.42 -6.75
C ASN A 137 2.51 -13.86 -7.07
N TYR A 138 2.14 -13.76 -8.36
CA TYR A 138 0.92 -13.08 -8.78
C TYR A 138 -0.34 -13.61 -8.07
N GLN A 139 -0.54 -14.93 -8.09
CA GLN A 139 -1.71 -15.55 -7.44
C GLN A 139 -1.76 -15.31 -5.93
N LYS A 140 -0.61 -15.32 -5.26
CA LYS A 140 -0.52 -14.98 -3.83
C LYS A 140 -0.94 -13.53 -3.62
N PHE A 141 -0.40 -12.61 -4.41
CA PHE A 141 -0.74 -11.19 -4.36
C PHE A 141 -2.25 -10.96 -4.59
N VAL A 142 -2.84 -11.52 -5.65
CA VAL A 142 -4.28 -11.42 -5.94
C VAL A 142 -5.09 -11.92 -4.75
N THR A 143 -4.77 -13.11 -4.25
CA THR A 143 -5.44 -13.68 -3.06
C THR A 143 -5.33 -12.73 -1.85
N THR A 144 -4.15 -12.18 -1.58
CA THR A 144 -3.93 -11.26 -0.47
C THR A 144 -4.79 -10.01 -0.58
N ILE A 145 -4.96 -9.42 -1.77
CA ILE A 145 -5.76 -8.20 -1.93
C ILE A 145 -7.27 -8.47 -2.04
N SER A 146 -7.68 -9.70 -2.36
CA SER A 146 -9.07 -10.05 -2.66
C SER A 146 -9.70 -11.05 -1.68
N THR A 147 -9.03 -11.37 -0.57
CA THR A 147 -9.56 -12.25 0.47
C THR A 147 -9.27 -11.61 1.81
N GLU A 148 -10.33 -11.16 2.48
CA GLU A 148 -10.22 -10.60 3.82
C GLU A 148 -9.96 -11.72 4.83
N PRO A 149 -8.87 -11.64 5.61
CA PRO A 149 -8.59 -12.62 6.65
C PRO A 149 -9.55 -12.45 7.85
N GLU A 150 -9.97 -13.56 8.45
CA GLU A 150 -10.75 -13.53 9.69
C GLU A 150 -9.92 -13.00 10.87
N ASP A 151 -10.51 -12.12 11.69
CA ASP A 151 -9.94 -11.59 12.94
C ASP A 151 -8.51 -10.99 12.83
N ALA A 152 -8.09 -10.55 11.64
CA ALA A 152 -6.74 -10.01 11.46
C ALA A 152 -6.61 -8.55 11.87
N LYS A 153 -5.42 -8.20 12.37
CA LYS A 153 -5.04 -6.81 12.67
C LYS A 153 -4.87 -6.00 11.37
N CYS A 154 -5.03 -4.68 11.44
CA CYS A 154 -4.80 -3.76 10.30
C CYS A 154 -3.37 -3.78 9.73
N SER A 155 -2.41 -4.35 10.47
CA SER A 155 -1.04 -4.64 10.02
C SER A 155 -0.94 -5.78 9.01
N HIS A 156 -2.01 -6.57 8.86
CA HIS A 156 -2.05 -7.68 7.92
C HIS A 156 -1.90 -7.17 6.47
N PRO A 157 -1.13 -7.87 5.61
CA PRO A 157 -0.90 -7.51 4.21
C PRO A 157 -2.15 -7.12 3.43
N HIS A 158 -3.27 -7.83 3.64
CA HIS A 158 -4.56 -7.50 3.02
C HIS A 158 -4.95 -6.01 3.19
N PHE A 159 -5.02 -5.54 4.43
CA PHE A 159 -5.42 -4.15 4.72
C PHE A 159 -4.34 -3.15 4.29
N GLN A 160 -3.07 -3.52 4.47
CA GLN A 160 -1.92 -2.70 4.11
C GLN A 160 -1.78 -2.48 2.60
N LEU A 161 -2.05 -3.50 1.78
CA LEU A 161 -1.97 -3.38 0.33
C LEU A 161 -3.20 -2.67 -0.24
N ASN A 162 -4.40 -2.95 0.28
CA ASN A 162 -5.62 -2.28 -0.18
C ASN A 162 -5.62 -0.78 0.15
N SER A 163 -5.02 -0.37 1.27
CA SER A 163 -4.90 1.05 1.66
C SER A 163 -3.99 1.86 0.72
N LEU A 164 -3.13 1.21 -0.06
CA LEU A 164 -2.24 1.88 -1.03
C LEU A 164 -3.00 2.58 -2.15
N GLN A 165 -4.27 2.22 -2.41
CA GLN A 165 -5.13 2.99 -3.30
C GLN A 165 -5.30 4.43 -2.77
N CYS A 166 -5.59 4.57 -1.48
CA CYS A 166 -5.76 5.88 -0.86
C CYS A 166 -4.41 6.61 -0.74
N ARG A 167 -3.34 5.88 -0.40
CA ARG A 167 -1.99 6.47 -0.27
C ARG A 167 -1.45 6.95 -1.62
N GLY A 168 -1.71 6.20 -2.70
CA GLY A 168 -1.37 6.59 -4.05
C GLY A 168 -2.04 7.90 -4.47
N LEU A 169 -3.33 8.06 -4.16
CA LEU A 169 -4.05 9.31 -4.40
C LEU A 169 -3.51 10.45 -3.53
N GLU A 170 -3.24 10.22 -2.24
CA GLU A 170 -2.64 11.22 -1.36
C GLU A 170 -1.32 11.76 -1.94
N LEU A 171 -0.44 10.87 -2.39
CA LEU A 171 0.85 11.27 -2.95
C LEU A 171 0.68 12.10 -4.23
N GLU A 172 -0.20 11.68 -5.14
CA GLU A 172 -0.50 12.43 -6.37
C GLU A 172 -1.08 13.81 -6.08
N ILE A 173 -2.00 13.90 -5.10
CA ILE A 173 -2.55 15.18 -4.64
C ILE A 173 -1.45 16.07 -4.08
N ILE A 174 -0.55 15.54 -3.24
CA ILE A 174 0.58 16.30 -2.69
C ILE A 174 1.46 16.85 -3.82
N LEU A 175 1.81 16.02 -4.81
CA LEU A 175 2.62 16.45 -5.96
C LEU A 175 1.94 17.57 -6.76
N ARG A 176 0.64 17.46 -7.03
CA ARG A 176 -0.12 18.51 -7.74
C ARG A 176 -0.21 19.80 -6.93
N ILE A 177 -0.40 19.69 -5.62
CA ILE A 177 -0.40 20.84 -4.71
C ILE A 177 0.96 21.53 -4.70
N ASP A 178 2.06 20.77 -4.65
CA ASP A 178 3.41 21.33 -4.64
C ASP A 178 3.73 22.02 -5.97
N SER A 179 3.33 21.43 -7.11
CA SER A 179 3.38 22.10 -8.42
C SER A 179 2.58 23.41 -8.46
N LEU A 180 1.40 23.46 -7.82
CA LEU A 180 0.64 24.70 -7.68
C LEU A 180 1.38 25.72 -6.82
N LYS A 181 1.99 25.31 -5.70
CA LYS A 181 2.77 26.21 -4.83
C LYS A 181 3.93 26.85 -5.56
N GLU A 182 4.67 26.07 -6.36
CA GLU A 182 5.78 26.57 -7.18
C GLU A 182 5.30 27.64 -8.16
N ARG A 183 4.08 27.50 -8.69
CA ARG A 183 3.41 28.48 -9.54
C ARG A 183 2.66 29.57 -8.76
N LYS A 184 2.88 29.70 -7.44
CA LYS A 184 2.18 30.65 -6.55
C LYS A 184 0.66 30.51 -6.64
N TYR A 185 0.19 29.27 -6.68
CA TYR A 185 -1.21 28.85 -6.80
C TYR A 185 -1.92 29.30 -8.08
N LYS A 186 -1.17 29.63 -9.14
CA LYS A 186 -1.75 29.86 -10.47
C LYS A 186 -2.10 28.53 -11.13
N GLY A 187 -3.35 28.10 -10.96
CA GLY A 187 -3.93 26.90 -11.57
C GLY A 187 -5.17 27.22 -12.39
N SER A 188 -5.56 26.29 -13.25
CA SER A 188 -6.85 26.40 -13.96
C SER A 188 -8.01 25.92 -13.08
N TYR A 189 -9.23 26.39 -13.35
CA TYR A 189 -10.43 25.88 -12.68
C TYR A 189 -10.53 24.34 -12.76
N ALA A 190 -10.31 23.77 -13.95
CA ALA A 190 -10.32 22.32 -14.16
C ALA A 190 -9.29 21.59 -13.29
N GLU A 191 -8.07 22.14 -13.17
CA GLU A 191 -7.02 21.59 -12.32
C GLU A 191 -7.44 21.57 -10.83
N PHE A 192 -8.04 22.65 -10.33
CA PHE A 192 -8.54 22.69 -8.96
C PHE A 192 -9.73 21.73 -8.74
N THR A 193 -10.65 21.63 -9.72
CA THR A 193 -11.76 20.67 -9.67
C THR A 193 -11.25 19.24 -9.59
N GLU A 194 -10.28 18.87 -10.43
CA GLU A 194 -9.66 17.53 -10.38
C GLU A 194 -9.03 17.25 -9.02
N ILE A 195 -8.23 18.17 -8.47
CA ILE A 195 -7.58 17.98 -7.17
C ILE A 195 -8.63 17.84 -6.05
N ASN A 196 -9.70 18.63 -6.08
CA ASN A 196 -10.79 18.54 -5.11
C ASN A 196 -11.50 17.18 -5.17
N GLN A 197 -11.80 16.68 -6.37
CA GLN A 197 -12.41 15.36 -6.56
C GLN A 197 -11.51 14.26 -5.99
N MET A 198 -10.22 14.28 -6.33
CA MET A 198 -9.25 13.33 -5.80
C MET A 198 -9.16 13.39 -4.27
N CYS A 199 -9.26 14.59 -3.71
CA CYS A 199 -9.29 14.80 -2.26
C CYS A 199 -10.51 14.15 -1.60
N GLU A 200 -11.69 14.26 -2.21
CA GLU A 200 -12.91 13.61 -1.72
C GLU A 200 -12.82 12.08 -1.79
N ASP A 201 -12.36 11.55 -2.92
CA ASP A 201 -12.21 10.11 -3.14
C ASP A 201 -11.18 9.50 -2.19
N ALA A 202 -10.02 10.17 -2.02
CA ALA A 202 -8.98 9.73 -1.10
C ALA A 202 -9.44 9.81 0.37
N GLN A 203 -10.19 10.85 0.76
CA GLN A 203 -10.74 10.94 2.11
C GLN A 203 -11.71 9.79 2.40
N LYS A 204 -12.63 9.51 1.48
CA LYS A 204 -13.57 8.40 1.61
C LYS A 204 -12.82 7.06 1.70
N CYS A 205 -11.82 6.86 0.83
CA CYS A 205 -10.96 5.68 0.85
C CYS A 205 -10.27 5.49 2.21
N MET A 206 -9.70 6.56 2.78
CA MET A 206 -9.04 6.51 4.09
C MET A 206 -10.00 6.29 5.27
N GLU A 207 -11.24 6.77 5.16
CA GLU A 207 -12.27 6.59 6.19
C GLU A 207 -12.71 5.13 6.31
N GLU A 208 -12.81 4.43 5.17
CA GLU A 208 -13.18 3.01 5.12
C GLU A 208 -12.02 2.06 5.46
N SER A 209 -10.77 2.51 5.36
CA SER A 209 -9.59 1.68 5.64
C SER A 209 -9.12 1.80 7.09
N CYS A 210 -8.92 0.67 7.75
CA CYS A 210 -8.40 0.61 9.12
C CYS A 210 -6.88 0.82 9.21
N ALA A 211 -6.18 0.87 8.08
CA ALA A 211 -4.74 1.11 8.02
C ALA A 211 -4.36 2.58 8.33
N PHE A 212 -5.32 3.51 8.32
CA PHE A 212 -5.08 4.92 8.63
C PHE A 212 -5.48 5.25 10.06
N SER A 213 -4.63 5.98 10.77
CA SER A 213 -4.95 6.51 12.09
C SER A 213 -5.90 7.71 11.99
N THR A 214 -6.49 8.10 13.13
CA THR A 214 -7.27 9.34 13.23
C THR A 214 -6.44 10.56 12.84
N ASP A 215 -5.14 10.56 13.15
CA ASP A 215 -4.25 11.68 12.88
C ASP A 215 -3.88 11.75 11.40
N ASP A 216 -3.68 10.62 10.72
CA ASP A 216 -3.51 10.57 9.27
C ASP A 216 -4.71 11.19 8.56
N ARG A 217 -5.92 10.73 8.90
CA ARG A 217 -7.18 11.24 8.33
C ARG A 217 -7.32 12.74 8.56
N LYS A 218 -7.07 13.22 9.79
CA LYS A 218 -7.13 14.65 10.13
C LYS A 218 -6.08 15.48 9.41
N SER A 219 -4.86 14.95 9.26
CA SER A 219 -3.75 15.61 8.57
C SER A 219 -4.08 15.78 7.08
N PHE A 220 -4.52 14.70 6.44
CA PHE A 220 -4.89 14.72 5.03
C PHE A 220 -6.10 15.62 4.77
N ARG A 221 -7.15 15.54 5.59
CA ARG A 221 -8.33 16.43 5.50
C ARG A 221 -7.95 17.92 5.59
N ARG A 222 -6.98 18.27 6.44
CA ARG A 222 -6.47 19.66 6.54
C ARG A 222 -5.79 20.13 5.25
N LYS A 223 -5.02 19.26 4.57
CA LYS A 223 -4.39 19.58 3.29
C LYS A 223 -5.45 19.85 2.21
N CYS A 224 -6.43 18.96 2.07
CA CYS A 224 -7.52 19.11 1.10
C CYS A 224 -8.39 20.36 1.34
N LYS A 225 -8.69 20.70 2.60
CA LYS A 225 -9.45 21.92 2.93
C LYS A 225 -8.77 23.20 2.44
N LYS A 226 -7.42 23.27 2.49
CA LYS A 226 -6.68 24.44 1.99
C LYS A 226 -6.87 24.62 0.49
N ILE A 227 -6.88 23.53 -0.28
CA ILE A 227 -7.11 23.59 -1.73
C ILE A 227 -8.53 24.00 -2.06
N ASN A 228 -9.53 23.44 -1.37
CA ASN A 228 -10.92 23.84 -1.58
C ASN A 228 -11.14 25.34 -1.28
N HIS A 229 -10.45 25.90 -0.28
CA HIS A 229 -10.50 27.34 -0.04
C HIS A 229 -9.91 28.15 -1.21
N LEU A 230 -8.77 27.72 -1.78
CA LEU A 230 -8.16 28.39 -2.93
C LEU A 230 -9.04 28.30 -4.19
N TYR A 231 -9.66 27.15 -4.40
CA TYR A 231 -10.66 26.95 -5.46
C TYR A 231 -11.83 27.93 -5.34
N LYS A 232 -12.36 28.13 -4.13
CA LYS A 232 -13.48 29.04 -3.88
C LYS A 232 -13.12 30.52 -3.99
N SER A 233 -11.85 30.90 -3.93
CA SER A 233 -11.40 32.29 -4.11
C SER A 233 -11.15 32.68 -5.58
N GLU A 234 -11.13 31.70 -6.49
CA GLU A 234 -10.97 31.90 -7.94
C GLU A 234 -12.33 31.90 -8.68
N LEU A 235 -13.44 31.65 -7.94
CA LEU A 235 -14.83 31.77 -8.39
C LEU A 235 -15.38 33.17 -8.10
#